data_AF-A0A8H7XSP7-F1
#
_entry.id   AF-A0A8H7XSP7-F1
#
_cell.length_a   1.000
_cell.length_b   1.000
_cell.length_c   1.000
_cell.angle_alpha   90.00
_cell.angle_beta   90.00
_cell.angle_gamma   90.00
#
_symmetry.space_group_name_H-M   'P 1'
#
loop_
_entity.id
_entity.type
_entity.pdbx_description
1 polymer ?
#
loop_
_entity_poly.entity_id
_entity_poly.type
_entity_poly.pdbx_seq_one_letter_code
_entity_poly.pdbx_strand_id
1 'polypeptide(L)'
;MPLNNAFTQSTADATVYYDFGDASDATIIRASDTTMGMEENEVEDILNDLATPSISNGNPTTINTIGNPPSPTDSRPETHMFQQSLPSSPLRARFSNLVLQAGTPPPVLHLFPELKRDDLIRIMSHQLEARDLHRLQPTIHSDGSPDVGENIENATFDSLYLLLLRYFEIVSMYFAQDYLITLAFFEFLAHFQSISSKYEWPAVRQYTLSFFDCRRVEMYDSNDYSGWLRPDEALSEKYLVGHEKGGALSLVSSTTISIPDTAPPQVVPQPTNVNNSDEASRKATLFIGFLCSFVGLILAAIVMIPFSLARLLFTSNKGAEKRLEETVKEEEESFDFYD
;
A
#
# COMPACT_ATOMS: atom_id res chain seq x y z
N MET A 1 -40.08 10.33 -38.08
CA MET A 1 -38.83 9.56 -38.24
C MET A 1 -38.10 9.58 -36.91
N PRO A 2 -37.94 8.44 -36.21
CA PRO A 2 -37.25 8.39 -34.94
C PRO A 2 -35.73 8.19 -35.11
N LEU A 3 -34.96 8.82 -34.23
CA LEU A 3 -33.50 8.73 -34.12
C LEU A 3 -33.10 7.40 -33.48
N ASN A 4 -32.25 6.62 -34.16
CA ASN A 4 -31.60 5.43 -33.61
C ASN A 4 -30.23 5.84 -33.02
N ASN A 5 -30.08 5.65 -31.71
CA ASN A 5 -28.80 5.64 -31.01
C ASN A 5 -28.32 4.20 -30.89
N ALA A 6 -27.19 3.87 -31.52
CA ALA A 6 -26.40 2.69 -31.21
C ALA A 6 -24.93 3.05 -31.39
N PHE A 7 -24.22 3.25 -30.27
CA PHE A 7 -22.77 3.36 -30.23
C PHE A 7 -22.26 2.31 -29.25
N THR A 8 -21.78 1.19 -29.80
CA THR A 8 -21.01 0.18 -29.05
C THR A 8 -19.54 0.47 -29.30
N GLN A 9 -18.82 0.90 -28.27
CA GLN A 9 -17.36 0.98 -28.31
C GLN A 9 -16.80 -0.07 -27.35
N SER A 10 -16.22 -1.10 -27.96
CA SER A 10 -15.42 -2.13 -27.32
C SER A 10 -13.99 -1.59 -27.20
N THR A 11 -13.48 -1.54 -25.97
CA THR A 11 -12.08 -1.21 -25.70
C THR A 11 -11.44 -2.45 -25.11
N ALA A 12 -10.43 -3.00 -25.79
CA ALA A 12 -9.68 -4.16 -25.36
C ALA A 12 -8.72 -3.76 -24.23
N ASP A 13 -8.82 -4.45 -23.09
CA ASP A 13 -7.88 -4.36 -21.98
C ASP A 13 -6.61 -5.16 -22.29
N ALA A 14 -5.46 -4.51 -22.16
CA ALA A 14 -4.15 -5.15 -22.21
C ALA A 14 -3.80 -5.65 -20.81
N THR A 15 -4.07 -6.93 -20.55
CA THR A 15 -3.65 -7.61 -19.32
C THR A 15 -2.16 -7.99 -19.45
N VAL A 16 -1.31 -7.42 -18.60
CA VAL A 16 0.10 -7.83 -18.45
C VAL A 16 0.13 -9.00 -17.46
N TYR A 17 0.43 -10.20 -17.97
CA TYR A 17 0.57 -11.42 -17.17
C TYR A 17 1.96 -11.44 -16.52
N TYR A 18 2.02 -11.48 -15.18
CA TYR A 18 3.25 -11.80 -14.45
C TYR A 18 3.28 -13.30 -14.19
N ASP A 19 4.24 -13.98 -14.82
CA ASP A 19 4.53 -15.40 -14.62
C ASP A 19 5.32 -15.58 -13.31
N PHE A 20 4.66 -16.06 -12.27
CA PHE A 20 5.30 -16.43 -11.01
C PHE A 20 5.56 -17.94 -11.03
N GLY A 21 6.83 -18.29 -11.19
CA GLY A 21 7.30 -19.66 -11.27
C GLY A 21 6.85 -20.54 -10.10
N ASP A 22 6.40 -21.73 -10.47
CA ASP A 22 5.99 -22.85 -9.65
C ASP A 22 7.06 -23.20 -8.61
N ALA A 23 6.76 -23.00 -7.32
CA ALA A 23 7.55 -23.50 -6.19
C ALA A 23 6.78 -24.65 -5.54
N SER A 24 6.76 -25.79 -6.22
CA SER A 24 6.06 -27.01 -5.79
C SER A 24 6.95 -28.24 -5.87
N ASP A 25 8.09 -28.25 -5.16
CA ASP A 25 8.67 -29.51 -4.69
C ASP A 25 9.66 -29.31 -3.53
N ALA A 26 9.19 -29.49 -2.30
CA ALA A 26 10.05 -29.66 -1.13
C ALA A 26 9.55 -30.85 -0.32
N THR A 27 9.95 -32.03 -0.77
CA THR A 27 9.80 -33.28 -0.02
C THR A 27 10.67 -33.22 1.24
N ILE A 28 10.06 -33.01 2.42
CA ILE A 28 10.76 -33.06 3.71
C ILE A 28 11.02 -34.53 4.09
N ILE A 29 12.24 -35.00 3.83
CA ILE A 29 12.75 -36.25 4.43
C ILE A 29 13.25 -35.91 5.84
N ARG A 30 12.55 -36.44 6.84
CA ARG A 30 12.90 -36.33 8.26
C ARG A 30 14.03 -37.33 8.56
N ALA A 31 15.26 -36.84 8.67
CA ALA A 31 16.39 -37.61 9.19
C ALA A 31 16.62 -37.29 10.66
N SER A 32 16.74 -38.36 11.45
CA SER A 32 16.80 -38.39 12.91
C SER A 32 18.08 -37.77 13.47
N ASP A 33 17.93 -37.23 14.68
CA ASP A 33 18.97 -36.80 15.60
C ASP A 33 20.18 -37.72 15.67
N THR A 34 21.37 -37.15 15.53
CA THR A 34 22.58 -37.64 16.22
C THR A 34 23.48 -36.44 16.53
N THR A 35 23.32 -35.94 17.74
CA THR A 35 24.18 -34.94 18.37
C THR A 35 25.50 -35.61 18.76
N MET A 36 26.59 -35.28 18.09
CA MET A 36 27.95 -35.47 18.62
C MET A 36 28.70 -34.16 18.51
N GLY A 37 29.14 -33.66 19.66
CA GLY A 37 29.93 -32.44 19.77
C GLY A 37 31.30 -32.61 19.13
N MET A 38 31.77 -31.54 18.50
CA MET A 38 33.19 -31.28 18.29
C MET A 38 33.47 -29.81 18.57
N GLU A 39 34.59 -29.64 19.25
CA GLU A 39 35.09 -28.43 19.88
C GLU A 39 35.44 -27.33 18.90
N GLU A 40 35.41 -26.10 19.44
CA GLU A 40 36.03 -24.89 18.93
C GLU A 40 37.52 -25.14 18.62
N ASN A 41 37.99 -24.71 17.43
CA ASN A 41 39.31 -24.11 17.20
C ASN A 41 39.49 -23.72 15.73
N GLU A 42 40.09 -22.55 15.53
CA GLU A 42 40.81 -22.06 14.33
C GLU A 42 40.05 -22.03 12.99
N VAL A 43 39.81 -20.83 12.44
CA VAL A 43 40.55 -20.29 11.26
C VAL A 43 40.24 -18.78 11.16
N GLU A 44 41.13 -17.94 11.72
CA GLU A 44 41.43 -16.65 11.09
C GLU A 44 42.50 -16.88 10.02
N ASP A 45 42.63 -15.93 9.09
CA ASP A 45 43.53 -15.92 7.93
C ASP A 45 43.11 -16.79 6.75
N ILE A 46 42.24 -16.28 5.86
CA ILE A 46 42.43 -16.33 4.39
C ILE A 46 41.62 -15.18 3.73
N LEU A 47 42.29 -14.41 2.86
CA LEU A 47 41.76 -13.47 1.82
C LEU A 47 41.53 -11.98 2.19
N ASN A 48 42.61 -11.34 2.66
CA ASN A 48 43.04 -10.06 2.08
C ASN A 48 43.80 -10.38 0.78
N ASP A 49 43.19 -10.22 -0.40
CA ASP A 49 43.90 -9.99 -1.67
C ASP A 49 42.89 -9.82 -2.81
N LEU A 50 42.70 -8.56 -3.26
CA LEU A 50 42.62 -8.10 -4.65
C LEU A 50 41.96 -6.71 -4.70
N ALA A 51 42.78 -5.69 -4.46
CA ALA A 51 42.52 -4.35 -4.95
C ALA A 51 43.58 -4.04 -6.02
N THR A 52 43.19 -3.95 -7.29
CA THR A 52 43.77 -3.01 -8.27
C THR A 52 42.90 -2.94 -9.53
N PRO A 53 42.63 -1.73 -10.07
CA PRO A 53 41.76 -1.52 -11.22
C PRO A 53 42.53 -1.64 -12.55
N SER A 54 42.01 -2.44 -13.48
CA SER A 54 42.50 -2.48 -14.87
C SER A 54 41.77 -1.44 -15.72
N ILE A 55 42.50 -0.40 -16.10
CA ILE A 55 42.12 0.60 -17.11
C ILE A 55 42.23 -0.07 -18.48
N SER A 56 41.10 -0.24 -19.18
CA SER A 56 41.07 -0.68 -20.57
C SER A 56 40.60 0.45 -21.48
N ASN A 57 41.55 1.02 -22.22
CA ASN A 57 41.33 1.93 -23.33
C ASN A 57 40.69 1.21 -24.51
N GLY A 58 39.49 1.61 -24.90
CA GLY A 58 38.81 1.20 -26.14
C GLY A 58 38.57 2.39 -27.05
N ASN A 59 39.21 2.36 -28.22
CA ASN A 59 39.17 3.37 -29.28
C ASN A 59 37.81 3.35 -30.05
N PRO A 60 37.35 4.48 -30.62
CA PRO A 60 36.10 4.55 -31.36
C PRO A 60 36.25 4.05 -32.80
N THR A 61 35.43 3.07 -33.19
CA THR A 61 35.34 2.60 -34.59
C THR A 61 34.17 3.28 -35.29
N THR A 62 34.52 4.00 -36.35
CA THR A 62 33.67 4.61 -37.37
C THR A 62 32.87 3.54 -38.12
N ILE A 63 31.54 3.66 -38.20
CA ILE A 63 30.73 2.88 -39.16
C ILE A 63 29.98 3.84 -40.08
N ASN A 64 30.21 3.60 -41.36
CA ASN A 64 29.71 4.31 -42.51
C ASN A 64 28.21 4.11 -42.76
N THR A 65 27.62 5.22 -43.22
CA THR A 65 26.43 5.38 -44.06
C THR A 65 26.35 4.43 -45.25
N ILE A 66 25.14 3.91 -45.55
CA ILE A 66 24.52 3.50 -46.85
C ILE A 66 23.30 2.66 -46.44
N GLY A 67 22.05 2.81 -46.87
CA GLY A 67 21.32 3.72 -47.74
C GLY A 67 19.87 3.20 -47.76
N ASN A 68 18.87 4.08 -47.60
CA ASN A 68 17.45 3.68 -47.65
C ASN A 68 16.80 4.18 -48.95
N PRO A 69 15.97 3.35 -49.62
CA PRO A 69 15.22 3.74 -50.81
C PRO A 69 13.97 4.58 -50.46
N PRO A 70 13.50 5.44 -51.38
CA PRO A 70 12.29 6.24 -51.18
C PRO A 70 11.03 5.41 -51.40
N SER A 71 10.10 5.48 -50.43
CA SER A 71 8.73 4.98 -50.56
C SER A 71 7.73 6.14 -50.57
N PRO A 72 6.54 5.94 -51.16
CA PRO A 72 5.74 7.00 -51.76
C PRO A 72 4.87 7.74 -50.75
N THR A 73 4.72 9.02 -51.05
CA THR A 73 3.82 10.01 -50.47
C THR A 73 2.38 9.50 -50.48
N ASP A 74 1.82 9.21 -49.30
CA ASP A 74 0.38 9.04 -49.11
C ASP A 74 -0.13 10.17 -48.21
N SER A 75 -1.09 10.92 -48.75
CA SER A 75 -1.56 12.21 -48.24
C SER A 75 -2.72 11.93 -47.29
N ARG A 76 -2.44 11.75 -45.99
CA ARG A 76 -3.47 11.61 -44.96
C ARG A 76 -3.66 12.95 -44.22
N PRO A 77 -4.90 13.47 -44.07
CA PRO A 77 -5.13 14.75 -43.42
C PRO A 77 -4.81 14.68 -41.93
N GLU A 78 -3.88 15.55 -41.50
CA GLU A 78 -3.50 15.79 -40.11
C GLU A 78 -4.73 16.27 -39.33
N THR A 79 -5.29 15.37 -38.53
CA THR A 79 -6.20 15.75 -37.45
C THR A 79 -5.30 16.14 -36.27
N HIS A 80 -5.04 17.44 -36.14
CA HIS A 80 -4.42 18.03 -34.96
C HIS A 80 -5.31 17.76 -33.73
N MET A 81 -5.13 16.61 -33.09
CA MET A 81 -5.54 16.44 -31.71
C MET A 81 -4.59 17.27 -30.86
N PHE A 82 -5.13 18.32 -30.26
CA PHE A 82 -4.48 19.05 -29.17
C PHE A 82 -4.17 18.06 -28.05
N GLN A 83 -2.92 17.59 -28.00
CA GLN A 83 -2.35 16.96 -26.82
C GLN A 83 -2.13 18.07 -25.81
N GLN A 84 -3.19 18.41 -25.06
CA GLN A 84 -3.09 19.24 -23.87
C GLN A 84 -2.24 18.47 -22.87
N SER A 85 -0.94 18.78 -22.84
CA SER A 85 -0.09 18.48 -21.70
C SER A 85 -0.78 19.08 -20.48
N LEU A 86 -1.29 18.24 -19.58
CA LEU A 86 -1.84 18.70 -18.31
C LEU A 86 -0.78 19.60 -17.65
N PRO A 87 -1.13 20.84 -17.26
CA PRO A 87 -0.21 21.68 -16.53
C PRO A 87 0.14 20.95 -15.24
N SER A 88 1.40 20.54 -15.09
CA SER A 88 1.93 20.05 -13.83
C SER A 88 1.59 21.07 -12.74
N SER A 89 0.62 20.73 -11.89
CA SER A 89 0.04 21.65 -10.92
C SER A 89 1.14 22.35 -10.11
N PRO A 90 1.24 23.69 -10.15
CA PRO A 90 2.28 24.45 -9.44
C PRO A 90 2.21 24.31 -7.91
N LEU A 91 1.14 23.70 -7.39
CA LEU A 91 1.01 23.32 -5.98
C LEU A 91 1.97 22.16 -5.60
N ARG A 92 2.22 21.18 -6.48
CA ARG A 92 3.13 20.05 -6.19
C ARG A 92 4.58 20.53 -5.99
N ALA A 93 5.01 21.53 -6.76
CA ALA A 93 6.33 22.14 -6.63
C ALA A 93 6.45 23.11 -5.42
N ARG A 94 5.36 23.76 -5.02
CA ARG A 94 5.37 24.70 -3.88
C ARG A 94 5.45 23.99 -2.52
N PHE A 95 4.90 22.80 -2.38
CA PHE A 95 4.95 22.07 -1.10
C PHE A 95 6.13 21.10 -0.97
N SER A 96 6.70 20.62 -2.08
CA SER A 96 8.01 19.94 -2.06
C SER A 96 9.11 20.86 -1.51
N ASN A 97 8.98 22.18 -1.70
CA ASN A 97 9.90 23.17 -1.16
C ASN A 97 9.67 23.50 0.33
N LEU A 98 8.49 23.21 0.89
CA LEU A 98 8.21 23.41 2.33
C LEU A 98 8.80 22.28 3.21
N VAL A 99 9.07 21.11 2.63
CA VAL A 99 9.77 20.01 3.32
C VAL A 99 11.30 20.20 3.28
N LEU A 100 11.82 20.97 2.32
CA LEU A 100 13.26 21.20 2.14
C LEU A 100 13.76 22.56 2.64
N GLN A 101 12.87 23.51 2.96
CA GLN A 101 13.30 24.78 3.55
C GLN A 101 13.59 24.64 5.06
N ALA A 102 14.88 24.60 5.34
CA ALA A 102 15.54 24.86 6.62
C ALA A 102 15.71 23.69 7.61
N GLY A 103 16.37 22.60 7.20
CA GLY A 103 17.23 21.75 8.07
C GLY A 103 16.61 21.10 9.33
N THR A 104 15.34 21.37 9.63
CA THR A 104 14.57 20.73 10.69
C THR A 104 13.99 19.45 10.12
N PRO A 105 14.22 18.30 10.77
CA PRO A 105 13.64 17.03 10.34
C PRO A 105 12.11 17.16 10.24
N PRO A 106 11.47 16.40 9.32
CA PRO A 106 10.02 16.37 9.22
C PRO A 106 9.41 16.12 10.61
N PRO A 107 8.34 16.83 10.98
CA PRO A 107 7.69 16.70 12.29
C PRO A 107 7.38 15.25 12.69
N VAL A 108 7.20 14.38 11.69
CA VAL A 108 6.89 12.95 11.81
C VAL A 108 7.89 12.19 12.70
N LEU A 109 9.20 12.49 12.65
CA LEU A 109 10.18 11.76 13.47
C LEU A 109 9.96 11.94 14.97
N HIS A 110 9.42 13.08 15.38
CA HIS A 110 9.13 13.38 16.79
C HIS A 110 7.81 12.78 17.27
N LEU A 111 6.92 12.41 16.34
CA LEU A 111 5.62 11.81 16.67
C LEU A 111 5.73 10.31 16.94
N PHE A 112 6.82 9.68 16.48
CA PHE A 112 7.05 8.25 16.59
C PHE A 112 8.44 7.93 17.16
N PRO A 113 8.76 8.41 18.38
CA PRO A 113 10.08 8.21 19.01
C PRO A 113 10.44 6.74 19.26
N GLU A 114 9.45 5.85 19.31
CA GLU A 114 9.61 4.41 19.49
C GLU A 114 10.07 3.68 18.23
N LEU A 115 9.93 4.29 17.04
CA LEU A 115 10.34 3.69 15.78
C LEU A 115 11.76 4.08 15.40
N LYS A 116 12.51 3.13 14.84
CA LYS A 116 13.84 3.40 14.31
C LYS A 116 13.71 4.40 13.15
N ARG A 117 14.64 5.36 13.10
CA ARG A 117 14.68 6.37 12.04
C ARG A 117 14.69 5.74 10.65
N ASP A 118 15.44 4.66 10.47
CA ASP A 118 15.55 3.97 9.18
C ASP A 118 14.21 3.37 8.73
N ASP A 119 13.40 2.89 9.67
CA ASP A 119 12.08 2.32 9.37
C ASP A 119 11.11 3.42 8.95
N LEU A 120 11.14 4.57 9.63
CA LEU A 120 10.37 5.75 9.22
C LEU A 120 10.76 6.23 7.82
N ILE A 121 12.06 6.29 7.50
CA ILE A 121 12.52 6.67 6.16
C ILE A 121 12.03 5.67 5.10
N ARG A 122 12.08 4.37 5.39
CA ARG A 122 11.55 3.33 4.48
C ARG A 122 10.05 3.48 4.26
N ILE A 123 9.27 3.78 5.29
CA ILE A 123 7.83 4.03 5.16
C ILE A 123 7.56 5.28 4.31
N MET A 124 8.21 6.40 4.63
CA MET A 124 8.04 7.67 3.91
C MET A 124 8.46 7.58 2.42
N SER A 125 9.36 6.66 2.10
CA SER A 125 9.80 6.36 0.74
C SER A 125 9.11 5.17 0.09
N HIS A 126 8.08 4.59 0.73
CA HIS A 126 7.36 3.40 0.24
C HIS A 126 8.27 2.19 -0.05
N GLN A 127 9.35 2.02 0.72
CA GLN A 127 10.30 0.92 0.61
C GLN A 127 10.14 -0.15 1.69
N LEU A 128 9.27 0.05 2.68
CA LEU A 128 8.99 -0.96 3.69
C LEU A 128 8.11 -2.07 3.08
N GLU A 129 8.64 -3.27 2.95
CA GLU A 129 7.93 -4.43 2.41
C GLU A 129 6.99 -5.06 3.45
N ALA A 130 6.00 -5.83 3.00
CA ALA A 130 5.03 -6.47 3.88
C ALA A 130 5.69 -7.39 4.92
N ARG A 131 6.76 -8.10 4.55
CA ARG A 131 7.54 -8.95 5.49
C ARG A 131 8.20 -8.18 6.62
N ASP A 132 8.48 -6.89 6.41
CA ASP A 132 9.13 -6.01 7.36
C ASP A 132 8.12 -5.26 8.26
N LEU A 133 6.80 -5.45 8.09
CA LEU A 133 5.77 -4.78 8.90
C LEU A 133 5.93 -5.02 10.41
N HIS A 134 6.45 -6.18 10.82
CA HIS A 134 6.71 -6.50 12.23
C HIS A 134 7.64 -5.47 12.91
N ARG A 135 8.46 -4.74 12.14
CA ARG A 135 9.35 -3.68 12.65
C ARG A 135 8.60 -2.46 13.18
N LEU A 136 7.31 -2.33 12.85
CA LEU A 136 6.43 -1.27 13.35
C LEU A 136 5.82 -1.58 14.71
N GLN A 137 6.05 -2.79 15.23
CA GLN A 137 5.56 -3.15 16.55
C GLN A 137 6.23 -2.26 17.60
N PRO A 138 5.45 -1.67 18.53
CA PRO A 138 6.04 -0.92 19.63
C PRO A 138 6.99 -1.83 20.40
N THR A 139 8.28 -1.47 20.47
CA THR A 139 9.20 -2.12 21.40
C THR A 139 8.82 -1.70 22.80
N ILE A 140 7.81 -2.35 23.37
CA ILE A 140 7.50 -2.20 24.79
C ILE A 140 8.73 -2.77 25.48
N HIS A 141 9.53 -1.89 26.08
CA HIS A 141 10.70 -2.25 26.88
C HIS A 141 10.26 -2.99 28.15
N SER A 142 9.76 -4.22 28.00
CA SER A 142 9.73 -5.21 29.07
C SER A 142 11.12 -5.85 29.12
N ASP A 143 11.86 -5.50 30.16
CA ASP A 143 12.88 -6.28 30.87
C ASP A 143 13.98 -7.08 30.12
N GLY A 144 14.18 -6.87 28.82
CA GLY A 144 15.39 -7.31 28.13
C GLY A 144 15.36 -8.75 27.63
N SER A 145 14.21 -9.41 27.65
CA SER A 145 14.01 -10.56 26.77
C SER A 145 13.84 -10.05 25.34
N PRO A 146 14.67 -10.45 24.37
CA PRO A 146 14.38 -10.20 22.96
C PRO A 146 13.11 -10.98 22.66
N ASP A 147 11.98 -10.28 22.73
CA ASP A 147 10.71 -10.82 22.27
C ASP A 147 10.94 -11.23 20.82
N VAL A 148 10.91 -12.54 20.59
CA VAL A 148 11.24 -13.16 19.32
C VAL A 148 10.24 -12.58 18.34
N GLY A 149 10.69 -11.59 17.56
CA GLY A 149 9.84 -10.79 16.68
C GLY A 149 8.87 -11.72 15.99
N GLU A 150 7.58 -11.55 16.31
CA GLU A 150 6.56 -12.47 15.87
C GLU A 150 6.64 -12.52 14.34
N ASN A 151 7.03 -13.68 13.80
CA ASN A 151 7.14 -13.86 12.37
C ASN A 151 5.79 -13.45 11.78
N ILE A 152 5.80 -12.54 10.81
CA ILE A 152 4.58 -12.02 10.17
C ILE A 152 3.71 -13.17 9.62
N GLU A 153 4.32 -14.31 9.29
CA GLU A 153 3.64 -15.56 8.89
C GLU A 153 2.80 -16.19 9.99
N ASN A 154 2.99 -15.82 11.25
CA ASN A 154 2.20 -16.27 12.39
C ASN A 154 1.32 -15.17 12.98
N ALA A 155 1.37 -13.95 12.42
CA ALA A 155 0.58 -12.83 12.88
C ALA A 155 -0.91 -13.19 12.97
N THR A 156 -1.53 -12.80 14.08
CA THR A 156 -2.98 -12.83 14.29
C THR A 156 -3.65 -11.67 13.55
N PHE A 157 -4.98 -11.73 13.39
CA PHE A 157 -5.74 -10.63 12.79
C PHE A 157 -5.47 -9.29 13.50
N ASP A 158 -5.56 -9.28 14.83
CA ASP A 158 -5.39 -8.05 15.61
C ASP A 158 -3.98 -7.49 15.49
N SER A 159 -2.95 -8.35 15.54
CA SER A 159 -1.56 -7.91 15.38
C SER A 159 -1.31 -7.28 14.00
N LEU A 160 -1.72 -7.94 12.91
CA LEU A 160 -1.53 -7.42 11.55
C LEU A 160 -2.34 -6.14 11.32
N TYR A 161 -3.57 -6.08 11.85
CA TYR A 161 -4.41 -4.90 11.77
C TYR A 161 -3.75 -3.69 12.44
N LEU A 162 -3.16 -3.86 13.62
CA LEU A 162 -2.44 -2.79 14.33
C LEU A 162 -1.19 -2.34 13.57
N LEU A 163 -0.41 -3.27 12.99
CA LEU A 163 0.77 -2.93 12.19
C LEU A 163 0.39 -2.12 10.93
N LEU A 164 -0.67 -2.52 10.24
CA LEU A 164 -1.19 -1.79 9.08
C LEU A 164 -1.72 -0.41 9.47
N LEU A 165 -2.50 -0.33 10.54
CA LEU A 165 -3.01 0.94 11.06
C LEU A 165 -1.85 1.90 11.37
N ARG A 166 -0.79 1.39 11.99
CA ARG A 166 0.40 2.17 12.31
C ARG A 166 1.15 2.64 11.07
N TYR A 167 1.32 1.78 10.08
CA TYR A 167 1.87 2.15 8.78
C TYR A 167 1.07 3.29 8.15
N PHE A 168 -0.26 3.14 8.06
CA PHE A 168 -1.14 4.15 7.47
C PHE A 168 -1.15 5.46 8.24
N GLU A 169 -1.04 5.44 9.57
CA GLU A 169 -0.91 6.63 10.39
C GLU A 169 0.33 7.44 9.99
N ILE A 170 1.49 6.79 9.88
CA ILE A 170 2.76 7.43 9.51
C ILE A 170 2.68 8.03 8.10
N VAL A 171 2.18 7.26 7.13
CA VAL A 171 2.04 7.71 5.75
C VAL A 171 1.05 8.89 5.66
N SER A 172 -0.09 8.80 6.34
CA SER A 172 -1.10 9.86 6.35
C SER A 172 -0.58 11.15 6.99
N MET A 173 0.20 11.06 8.07
CA MET A 173 0.83 12.24 8.68
C MET A 173 1.90 12.86 7.77
N TYR A 174 2.68 12.04 7.08
CA TYR A 174 3.71 12.53 6.17
C TYR A 174 3.09 13.21 4.94
N PHE A 175 2.02 12.63 4.38
CA PHE A 175 1.28 13.17 3.25
C PHE A 175 0.01 13.92 3.66
N ALA A 176 0.00 14.59 4.81
CA ALA A 176 -1.20 15.22 5.41
C ALA A 176 -1.93 16.26 4.53
N GLN A 177 -1.32 16.68 3.42
CA GLN A 177 -1.93 17.59 2.45
C GLN A 177 -2.95 16.87 1.54
N ASP A 178 -2.86 15.54 1.44
CA ASP A 178 -3.72 14.72 0.58
C ASP A 178 -4.64 13.85 1.44
N TYR A 179 -5.83 14.38 1.74
CA TYR A 179 -6.82 13.68 2.54
C TYR A 179 -7.36 12.41 1.88
N LEU A 180 -7.20 12.24 0.55
CA LEU A 180 -7.66 11.06 -0.16
C LEU A 180 -6.84 9.82 0.22
N ILE A 181 -5.58 10.00 0.60
CA ILE A 181 -4.70 8.93 1.07
C ILE A 181 -5.30 8.28 2.32
N THR A 182 -5.65 9.09 3.32
CA THR A 182 -6.27 8.63 4.55
C THR A 182 -7.58 7.89 4.29
N LEU A 183 -8.41 8.41 3.38
CA LEU A 183 -9.66 7.76 2.99
C LEU A 183 -9.41 6.38 2.36
N ALA A 184 -8.43 6.29 1.46
CA ALA A 184 -8.06 5.06 0.78
C ALA A 184 -7.61 3.96 1.76
N PHE A 185 -6.82 4.34 2.77
CA PHE A 185 -6.40 3.40 3.81
C PHE A 185 -7.56 2.93 4.69
N PHE A 186 -8.52 3.80 5.02
CA PHE A 186 -9.71 3.37 5.76
C PHE A 186 -10.57 2.39 4.96
N GLU A 187 -10.75 2.64 3.66
CA GLU A 187 -11.49 1.74 2.79
C GLU A 187 -10.83 0.35 2.74
N PHE A 188 -9.49 0.31 2.64
CA PHE A 188 -8.74 -0.93 2.70
C PHE A 188 -8.90 -1.64 4.05
N LEU A 189 -8.82 -0.94 5.18
CA LEU A 189 -9.02 -1.56 6.50
C LEU A 189 -10.43 -2.14 6.66
N ALA A 190 -11.45 -1.46 6.13
CA ALA A 190 -12.82 -1.97 6.11
C ALA A 190 -12.93 -3.23 5.24
N HIS A 191 -12.29 -3.24 4.07
CA HIS A 191 -12.18 -4.44 3.22
C HIS A 191 -11.47 -5.58 3.93
N PHE A 192 -10.33 -5.31 4.57
CA PHE A 192 -9.56 -6.30 5.33
C PHE A 192 -10.38 -6.96 6.45
N GLN A 193 -11.17 -6.16 7.18
CA GLN A 193 -12.12 -6.69 8.17
C GLN A 193 -13.25 -7.51 7.53
N SER A 194 -13.78 -7.07 6.39
CA SER A 194 -14.82 -7.78 5.65
C SER A 194 -14.34 -9.18 5.22
N ILE A 195 -13.16 -9.27 4.59
CA ILE A 195 -12.60 -10.56 4.16
C ILE A 195 -12.18 -11.44 5.34
N SER A 196 -11.69 -10.87 6.45
CA SER A 196 -11.34 -11.65 7.64
C SER A 196 -12.55 -12.33 8.28
N SER A 197 -13.75 -11.77 8.10
CA SER A 197 -14.99 -12.38 8.58
C SER A 197 -15.49 -13.54 7.70
N LYS A 198 -15.10 -13.56 6.41
CA LYS A 198 -15.62 -14.49 5.38
C LYS A 198 -14.67 -15.65 5.09
N TYR A 199 -13.37 -15.41 5.14
CA TYR A 199 -12.36 -16.36 4.70
C TYR A 199 -11.46 -16.80 5.86
N GLU A 200 -10.81 -17.94 5.69
CA GLU A 200 -9.83 -18.48 6.63
C GLU A 200 -8.66 -17.53 6.84
N TRP A 201 -8.16 -17.46 8.07
CA TRP A 201 -7.15 -16.46 8.44
C TRP A 201 -5.85 -16.56 7.63
N PRO A 202 -5.25 -17.75 7.41
CA PRO A 202 -4.03 -17.87 6.62
C PRO A 202 -4.18 -17.33 5.19
N ALA A 203 -5.31 -17.58 4.54
CA ALA A 203 -5.64 -17.08 3.20
C ALA A 203 -5.75 -15.55 3.18
N VAL A 204 -6.51 -14.99 4.13
CA VAL A 204 -6.68 -13.54 4.30
C VAL A 204 -5.33 -12.85 4.52
N ARG A 205 -4.48 -13.43 5.36
CA ARG A 205 -3.14 -12.90 5.62
C ARG A 205 -2.29 -12.87 4.35
N GLN A 206 -2.25 -13.96 3.59
CA GLN A 206 -1.47 -14.02 2.33
C GLN A 206 -1.98 -13.01 1.29
N TYR A 207 -3.30 -12.89 1.16
CA TYR A 207 -3.93 -11.84 0.34
C TYR A 207 -3.47 -10.45 0.79
N THR A 208 -3.55 -10.15 2.08
CA THR A 208 -3.22 -8.83 2.64
C THR A 208 -1.75 -8.46 2.45
N LEU A 209 -0.82 -9.38 2.68
CA LEU A 209 0.61 -9.12 2.49
C LEU A 209 0.94 -8.89 1.01
N SER A 210 0.38 -9.72 0.12
CA SER A 210 0.58 -9.56 -1.33
C SER A 210 -0.03 -8.27 -1.86
N PHE A 211 -1.25 -7.94 -1.40
CA PHE A 211 -1.93 -6.69 -1.74
C PHE A 211 -1.10 -5.48 -1.30
N PHE A 212 -0.60 -5.50 -0.07
CA PHE A 212 0.24 -4.44 0.47
C PHE A 212 1.47 -4.21 -0.42
N ASP A 213 2.20 -5.27 -0.79
CA ASP A 213 3.40 -5.14 -1.61
C ASP A 213 3.09 -4.60 -3.03
N CYS A 214 2.00 -5.05 -3.66
CA CYS A 214 1.55 -4.51 -4.95
C CYS A 214 1.27 -3.00 -4.86
N ARG A 215 0.45 -2.59 -3.88
CA ARG A 215 0.08 -1.18 -3.70
C ARG A 215 1.27 -0.32 -3.30
N ARG A 216 2.22 -0.87 -2.55
CA ARG A 216 3.48 -0.19 -2.21
C ARG A 216 4.28 0.16 -3.45
N VAL A 217 4.42 -0.77 -4.40
CA VAL A 217 5.11 -0.52 -5.67
C VAL A 217 4.40 0.57 -6.47
N GLU A 218 3.06 0.54 -6.55
CA GLU A 218 2.28 1.60 -7.21
C GLU A 218 2.52 2.98 -6.58
N MET A 219 2.52 3.07 -5.25
CA MET A 219 2.83 4.30 -4.52
C MET A 219 4.26 4.79 -4.78
N TYR A 220 5.23 3.87 -4.85
CA TYR A 220 6.63 4.19 -5.11
C TYR A 220 6.85 4.71 -6.54
N ASP A 221 6.34 4.00 -7.54
CA ASP A 221 6.60 4.28 -8.96
C ASP A 221 5.78 5.47 -9.49
N SER A 222 4.51 5.56 -9.08
CA SER A 222 3.54 6.49 -9.69
C SER A 222 3.00 7.53 -8.72
N ASN A 223 3.26 7.39 -7.41
CA ASN A 223 2.62 8.18 -6.36
C ASN A 223 1.08 8.15 -6.48
N ASP A 224 0.55 7.02 -6.94
CA ASP A 224 -0.88 6.73 -7.00
C ASP A 224 -1.30 5.92 -5.77
N TYR A 225 -2.37 6.38 -5.11
CA TYR A 225 -2.97 5.74 -3.94
C TYR A 225 -4.35 5.15 -4.25
N SER A 226 -4.85 5.34 -5.48
CA SER A 226 -6.19 4.91 -5.89
C SER A 226 -6.37 3.39 -5.82
N GLY A 227 -5.29 2.62 -5.98
CA GLY A 227 -5.29 1.17 -5.84
C GLY A 227 -5.76 0.67 -4.47
N TRP A 228 -5.58 1.47 -3.40
CA TRP A 228 -6.01 1.12 -2.05
C TRP A 228 -7.54 1.14 -1.88
N LEU A 229 -8.26 1.90 -2.72
CA LEU A 229 -9.72 2.00 -2.69
C LEU A 229 -10.43 0.78 -3.30
N ARG A 230 -9.68 -0.10 -3.97
CA ARG A 230 -10.26 -1.19 -4.77
C ARG A 230 -9.70 -2.53 -4.32
N PRO A 231 -10.57 -3.52 -4.04
CA PRO A 231 -10.13 -4.90 -3.91
C PRO A 231 -9.40 -5.34 -5.18
N ASP A 232 -8.35 -6.14 -5.01
CA ASP A 232 -7.61 -6.70 -6.14
C ASP A 232 -8.23 -8.04 -6.50
N GLU A 233 -8.96 -8.09 -7.62
CA GLU A 233 -9.72 -9.27 -8.05
C GLU A 233 -8.79 -10.46 -8.32
N ALA A 234 -7.64 -10.23 -8.96
CA ALA A 234 -6.68 -11.28 -9.28
C ALA A 234 -6.06 -11.88 -8.01
N LEU A 235 -5.69 -11.03 -7.03
CA LEU A 235 -5.22 -11.53 -5.72
C LEU A 235 -6.35 -12.23 -4.95
N SER A 236 -7.59 -11.74 -5.06
CA SER A 236 -8.72 -12.37 -4.38
C SER A 236 -9.03 -13.77 -4.91
N GLU A 237 -8.97 -13.95 -6.24
CA GLU A 237 -9.11 -15.25 -6.89
C GLU A 237 -7.99 -16.19 -6.47
N LYS A 238 -6.74 -15.70 -6.44
CA LYS A 238 -5.57 -16.51 -6.10
C LYS A 238 -5.55 -16.98 -4.65
N TYR A 239 -5.94 -16.13 -3.69
CA TYR A 239 -5.73 -16.41 -2.26
C TYR A 239 -7.01 -16.71 -1.50
N LEU A 240 -8.18 -16.21 -1.90
CA LEU A 240 -9.41 -16.30 -1.10
C LEU A 240 -10.40 -17.35 -1.60
N VAL A 241 -10.46 -17.61 -2.90
CA VAL A 241 -11.40 -18.58 -3.48
C VAL A 241 -11.10 -19.98 -2.96
N GLY A 242 -12.12 -20.67 -2.43
CA GLY A 242 -11.99 -22.00 -1.83
C GLY A 242 -11.54 -22.00 -0.37
N HIS A 243 -11.32 -20.82 0.22
CA HIS A 243 -10.96 -20.64 1.63
C HIS A 243 -12.10 -20.00 2.45
N GLU A 244 -13.36 -20.18 2.08
CA GLU A 244 -14.51 -19.63 2.81
C GLU A 244 -14.72 -20.34 4.16
N LYS A 245 -14.88 -19.55 5.23
CA LYS A 245 -15.29 -20.06 6.55
C LYS A 245 -16.69 -20.66 6.46
N GLY A 246 -16.79 -21.99 6.54
CA GLY A 246 -18.07 -22.70 6.47
C GLY A 246 -18.49 -23.15 5.07
N GLY A 247 -17.61 -23.05 4.07
CA GLY A 247 -17.85 -23.50 2.69
C GLY A 247 -18.00 -25.02 2.49
N ALA A 248 -17.81 -25.83 3.55
CA ALA A 248 -17.91 -27.29 3.51
C ALA A 248 -19.30 -27.84 3.07
N LEU A 249 -20.31 -26.99 2.86
CA LEU A 249 -21.64 -27.38 2.40
C LEU A 249 -22.01 -26.93 0.99
N SER A 250 -21.17 -26.17 0.27
CA SER A 250 -21.52 -25.66 -1.08
C SER A 250 -20.84 -26.40 -2.23
N LEU A 251 -20.17 -27.52 -1.95
CA LEU A 251 -19.67 -28.47 -2.95
C LEU A 251 -20.61 -29.69 -3.09
N VAL A 252 -21.93 -29.48 -2.94
CA VAL A 252 -22.89 -30.33 -3.66
C VAL A 252 -22.95 -29.80 -5.09
N SER A 253 -21.84 -29.97 -5.80
CA SER A 253 -21.86 -30.00 -7.25
C SER A 253 -22.75 -31.17 -7.65
N SER A 254 -23.91 -30.84 -8.19
CA SER A 254 -24.35 -31.32 -9.50
C SER A 254 -23.83 -32.71 -9.86
N THR A 255 -24.14 -33.72 -9.05
CA THR A 255 -24.07 -35.09 -9.52
C THR A 255 -25.18 -35.20 -10.55
N THR A 256 -24.79 -35.16 -11.82
CA THR A 256 -25.61 -35.58 -12.95
C THR A 256 -26.33 -36.85 -12.55
N ILE A 257 -27.65 -36.74 -12.39
CA ILE A 257 -28.56 -37.84 -12.09
C ILE A 257 -28.51 -38.80 -13.30
N SER A 258 -27.67 -39.83 -13.21
CA SER A 258 -27.89 -41.08 -13.92
C SER A 258 -28.64 -42.00 -12.97
N ILE A 259 -29.94 -42.16 -13.25
CA ILE A 259 -30.88 -43.05 -12.57
C ILE A 259 -30.42 -44.50 -12.75
N PRO A 260 -30.28 -45.28 -11.67
CA PRO A 260 -30.84 -46.62 -11.74
C PRO A 260 -31.82 -46.90 -10.60
N ASP A 261 -32.80 -47.69 -11.01
CA ASP A 261 -34.06 -48.02 -10.37
C ASP A 261 -33.91 -48.87 -9.08
N THR A 262 -34.79 -48.59 -8.11
CA THR A 262 -35.33 -49.48 -7.06
C THR A 262 -34.42 -50.04 -5.94
N ALA A 263 -34.59 -49.52 -4.71
CA ALA A 263 -34.68 -50.27 -3.42
C ALA A 263 -34.86 -49.35 -2.16
N PRO A 264 -35.40 -49.85 -1.01
CA PRO A 264 -36.17 -49.07 -0.01
C PRO A 264 -35.36 -48.60 1.24
N PRO A 265 -35.98 -47.86 2.19
CA PRO A 265 -35.32 -46.80 2.96
C PRO A 265 -34.63 -47.28 4.25
N GLN A 266 -33.47 -46.70 4.55
CA GLN A 266 -32.77 -46.83 5.82
C GLN A 266 -32.71 -45.48 6.55
N VAL A 267 -32.98 -45.57 7.86
CA VAL A 267 -33.13 -44.49 8.84
C VAL A 267 -31.80 -43.77 9.06
N VAL A 268 -31.76 -42.47 8.75
CA VAL A 268 -30.59 -41.61 8.96
C VAL A 268 -30.72 -40.87 10.30
N PRO A 269 -29.68 -40.88 11.17
CA PRO A 269 -29.70 -40.16 12.44
C PRO A 269 -29.42 -38.65 12.26
N GLN A 270 -30.15 -37.87 13.04
CA GLN A 270 -30.22 -36.41 13.00
C GLN A 270 -28.98 -35.75 13.65
N PRO A 271 -28.28 -34.84 12.97
CA PRO A 271 -27.13 -34.14 13.54
C PRO A 271 -27.58 -33.09 14.56
N THR A 272 -26.94 -33.12 15.73
CA THR A 272 -27.17 -32.19 16.83
C THR A 272 -26.47 -30.86 16.53
N ASN A 273 -27.29 -29.82 16.40
CA ASN A 273 -26.89 -28.43 16.20
C ASN A 273 -26.29 -27.87 17.50
N VAL A 274 -24.98 -27.66 17.53
CA VAL A 274 -24.26 -27.13 18.69
C VAL A 274 -23.58 -25.80 18.30
N ASN A 275 -24.03 -24.74 18.95
CA ASN A 275 -23.34 -23.47 19.27
C ASN A 275 -23.02 -22.47 18.14
N ASN A 276 -24.05 -21.75 17.68
CA ASN A 276 -23.91 -20.50 16.90
C ASN A 276 -24.02 -19.20 17.75
N SER A 277 -24.22 -19.30 19.07
CA SER A 277 -24.52 -18.15 19.95
C SER A 277 -23.29 -17.27 20.24
N ASP A 278 -22.11 -17.86 20.41
CA ASP A 278 -20.92 -17.13 20.88
C ASP A 278 -20.24 -16.31 19.78
N GLU A 279 -20.43 -16.68 18.51
CA GLU A 279 -19.86 -15.97 17.37
C GLU A 279 -20.59 -14.66 17.08
N ALA A 280 -21.92 -14.62 17.27
CA ALA A 280 -22.71 -13.41 17.09
C ALA A 280 -22.33 -12.32 18.12
N SER A 281 -22.06 -12.72 19.36
CA SER A 281 -21.64 -11.80 20.43
C SER A 281 -20.28 -11.15 20.12
N ARG A 282 -19.30 -11.94 19.65
CA ARG A 282 -17.96 -11.44 19.28
C ARG A 282 -18.01 -10.46 18.10
N LYS A 283 -18.85 -10.72 17.09
CA LYS A 283 -19.03 -9.82 15.94
C LYS A 283 -19.65 -8.47 16.36
N ALA A 284 -20.58 -8.47 17.32
CA ALA A 284 -21.20 -7.24 17.82
C ALA A 284 -20.21 -6.35 18.58
N THR A 285 -19.32 -6.91 19.41
CA THR A 285 -18.33 -6.13 20.16
C THR A 285 -17.32 -5.42 19.25
N LEU A 286 -16.85 -6.08 18.19
CA LEU A 286 -15.94 -5.47 17.21
C LEU A 286 -16.61 -4.34 16.41
N PHE A 287 -17.89 -4.50 16.06
CA PHE A 287 -18.65 -3.47 15.36
C PHE A 287 -18.85 -2.20 16.19
N ILE A 288 -19.11 -2.33 17.50
CA ILE A 288 -19.25 -1.19 18.41
C ILE A 288 -17.92 -0.47 18.59
N GLY A 289 -16.81 -1.20 18.71
CA GLY A 289 -15.47 -0.61 18.77
C GLY A 289 -15.14 0.20 17.52
N PHE A 290 -15.48 -0.33 16.34
CA PHE A 290 -15.29 0.36 15.06
C PHE A 290 -16.13 1.63 14.97
N LEU A 291 -17.42 1.57 15.32
CA LEU A 291 -18.31 2.75 15.35
C LEU A 291 -17.79 3.83 16.30
N CYS A 292 -17.31 3.45 17.49
CA CYS A 292 -16.72 4.42 18.43
C CYS A 292 -15.44 5.05 17.87
N SER A 293 -14.56 4.27 17.25
CA SER A 293 -13.32 4.79 16.65
C SER A 293 -13.60 5.71 15.46
N PHE A 294 -14.56 5.32 14.61
CA PHE A 294 -14.98 6.11 13.46
C PHE A 294 -15.66 7.43 13.87
N VAL A 295 -16.53 7.40 14.88
CA VAL A 295 -17.14 8.62 15.45
C VAL A 295 -16.07 9.51 16.08
N GLY A 296 -15.09 8.93 16.78
CA GLY A 296 -13.95 9.67 17.32
C GLY A 296 -13.15 10.37 16.23
N LEU A 297 -12.90 9.70 15.11
CA LEU A 297 -12.19 10.26 13.96
C LEU A 297 -12.99 11.38 13.26
N ILE A 298 -14.29 11.18 13.08
CA ILE A 298 -15.19 12.22 12.54
C ILE A 298 -15.20 13.44 13.46
N LEU A 299 -15.30 13.25 14.77
CA LEU A 299 -15.26 14.35 15.73
C LEU A 299 -13.89 15.07 15.70
N ALA A 300 -12.79 14.32 15.62
CA ALA A 300 -11.46 14.90 15.48
C ALA A 300 -11.34 15.72 14.18
N ALA A 301 -11.86 15.22 13.06
CA ALA A 301 -11.89 15.95 11.79
C ALA A 301 -12.75 17.22 11.90
N ILE A 302 -13.94 17.14 12.50
CA ILE A 302 -14.83 18.28 12.71
C ILE A 302 -14.15 19.35 13.58
N VAL A 303 -13.30 18.99 14.54
CA VAL A 303 -12.55 19.94 15.38
C VAL A 303 -11.32 20.49 14.65
N MET A 304 -10.63 19.67 13.88
CA MET A 304 -9.37 20.04 13.20
C MET A 304 -9.58 20.92 11.95
N ILE A 305 -10.69 20.72 11.23
CA ILE A 305 -11.04 21.52 10.03
C ILE A 305 -11.17 23.02 10.36
N PRO A 306 -11.99 23.47 11.33
CA PRO A 306 -12.13 24.88 11.64
C PRO A 306 -10.83 25.48 12.22
N PHE A 307 -10.03 24.69 12.95
CA PHE A 307 -8.73 25.16 13.46
C PHE A 307 -7.74 25.41 12.31
N SER A 308 -7.71 24.52 11.32
CA SER A 308 -6.89 24.66 10.12
C SER A 308 -7.35 25.84 9.26
N LEU A 309 -8.66 26.03 9.10
CA LEU A 309 -9.23 27.20 8.41
C LEU A 309 -8.90 28.51 9.14
N ALA A 310 -9.04 28.56 10.46
CA ALA A 310 -8.72 29.74 11.26
C ALA A 310 -7.24 30.11 11.12
N ARG A 311 -6.34 29.11 11.14
CA ARG A 311 -4.91 29.33 10.93
C ARG A 311 -4.59 29.85 9.52
N LEU A 312 -5.29 29.35 8.49
CA LEU A 312 -5.16 29.82 7.11
C LEU A 312 -5.62 31.29 6.97
N LEU A 313 -6.76 31.64 7.57
CA LEU A 313 -7.29 33.01 7.57
C LEU A 313 -6.35 33.97 8.33
N PHE A 314 -5.80 33.54 9.47
CA PHE A 314 -4.91 34.38 10.28
C PHE A 314 -3.56 34.63 9.61
N THR A 315 -3.00 33.63 8.91
CA THR A 315 -1.75 33.79 8.15
C THR A 315 -1.94 34.63 6.90
N SER A 316 -3.09 34.53 6.23
CA SER A 316 -3.43 35.40 5.10
C SER A 316 -3.52 36.88 5.50
N ASN A 317 -4.07 37.18 6.68
CA ASN A 317 -4.25 38.57 7.11
C ASN A 317 -2.92 39.26 7.48
N LYS A 318 -1.98 38.53 8.10
CA LYS A 318 -0.64 39.06 8.39
C LYS A 318 0.19 39.41 7.15
N GLY A 319 -0.07 38.74 6.02
CA GLY A 319 0.54 39.10 4.74
C GLY A 319 0.01 40.43 4.18
N ALA A 320 -1.24 40.77 4.46
CA ALA A 320 -1.86 42.01 3.99
C ALA A 320 -1.39 43.24 4.78
N GLU A 321 -1.20 43.11 6.11
CA GLU A 321 -0.66 44.20 6.95
C GLU A 321 0.76 44.60 6.55
N LYS A 322 1.65 43.62 6.31
CA LYS A 322 3.02 43.92 5.84
C LYS A 322 3.06 44.67 4.52
N ARG A 323 2.11 44.39 3.62
CA ARG A 323 2.04 45.03 2.31
C ARG A 323 1.56 46.49 2.40
N LEU A 324 0.70 46.79 3.38
CA LEU A 324 0.26 48.16 3.67
C LEU A 324 1.38 48.99 4.31
N GLU A 325 2.17 48.39 5.22
CA GLU A 325 3.33 49.07 5.82
C GLU A 325 4.44 49.40 4.79
N GLU A 326 4.68 48.52 3.80
CA GLU A 326 5.63 48.82 2.72
C GLU A 326 5.14 49.95 1.81
N THR A 327 3.85 49.99 1.43
CA THR A 327 3.31 51.10 0.63
C THR A 327 3.35 52.45 1.35
N VAL A 328 3.17 52.48 2.68
CA VAL A 328 3.25 53.73 3.45
C VAL A 328 4.69 54.24 3.52
N LYS A 329 5.69 53.35 3.61
CA LYS A 329 7.11 53.75 3.58
C LYS A 329 7.57 54.29 2.22
N GLU A 330 7.08 53.73 1.11
CA GLU A 330 7.41 54.24 -0.22
C GLU A 330 6.82 55.63 -0.48
N GLU A 331 5.65 55.96 0.09
CA GLU A 331 5.08 57.31 -0.02
C GLU A 331 5.82 58.36 0.84
N GLU A 332 6.33 57.99 2.03
CA GLU A 332 7.13 58.91 2.85
C GLU A 332 8.51 59.21 2.22
N GLU A 333 9.20 58.21 1.65
CA GLU A 333 10.48 58.45 0.96
C GLU A 333 10.34 59.27 -0.34
N SER A 334 9.17 59.24 -1.00
CA SER A 334 8.92 60.09 -2.16
C SER A 334 8.70 61.56 -1.82
N PHE A 335 8.37 61.90 -0.57
CA PHE A 335 8.04 63.28 -0.19
C PHE A 335 9.28 64.13 0.13
N ASP A 336 10.39 63.50 0.53
CA ASP A 336 11.65 64.18 0.88
C ASP A 336 12.49 64.62 -0.34
N PHE A 337 12.05 64.37 -1.59
CA PHE A 337 12.82 64.70 -2.80
C PHE A 337 12.49 66.08 -3.42
N TYR A 338 11.61 66.88 -2.78
CA TYR A 338 11.13 68.16 -3.34
C TYR A 338 11.48 69.43 -2.55
N ASP A 339 12.28 69.32 -1.49
CA ASP A 339 12.95 70.46 -0.85
C ASP A 339 14.46 70.47 -1.20
#